data_AF-A0A7X9EJS5-F1
#
_entry.id   AF-A0A7X9EJS5-F1
#
_cell.length_a   1.000
_cell.length_b   1.000
_cell.length_c   1.000
_cell.angle_alpha   90.00
_cell.angle_beta   90.00
_cell.angle_gamma   90.00
#
_symmetry.space_group_name_H-M   'P 1'
#
loop_
_entity.id
_entity.type
_entity.pdbx_description
1 polymer ?
#
loop_
_entity_poly.entity_id
_entity_poly.type
_entity_poly.pdbx_seq_one_letter_code
_entity_poly.pdbx_strand_id
1 'polypeptide(L)'
;MLLYVLLTIIFFVAILFLESFFLSLFGLSIFFVLFLFLYKKIDLKILIAVSAFISFFFDVVLNLPLGCTFLSLVSSLFLYRLFSLFLSTETGFFSFVFKMLAIFLFYIITFYIQRIFVFGNLGYFDINLFVSSFVKAMVSIVLLLIFENIAQRLRGKNNGSVLRFK
;
A
#
# COMPACT_ATOMS: atom_id res chain seq x y z
N MET A 1 -16.81 -20.07 -20.03
CA MET A 1 -15.34 -19.97 -19.83
C MET A 1 -14.77 -18.69 -20.42
N LEU A 2 -15.05 -18.37 -21.70
CA LEU A 2 -14.58 -17.13 -22.36
C LEU A 2 -15.06 -15.84 -21.65
N LEU A 3 -16.31 -15.79 -21.19
CA LEU A 3 -16.84 -14.66 -20.39
C LEU A 3 -16.02 -14.40 -19.11
N TYR A 4 -15.63 -15.46 -18.38
CA TYR A 4 -14.84 -15.33 -17.16
C TYR A 4 -13.42 -14.84 -17.43
N VAL A 5 -12.82 -15.27 -18.54
CA VAL A 5 -11.51 -14.77 -18.98
C VAL A 5 -11.61 -13.29 -19.32
N LEU A 6 -12.63 -12.89 -20.09
CA LEU A 6 -12.85 -11.49 -20.45
C LEU A 6 -13.06 -10.60 -19.22
N LEU A 7 -13.86 -11.07 -18.26
CA LEU A 7 -14.15 -10.31 -17.04
C LEU A 7 -12.90 -10.15 -16.17
N THR A 8 -12.04 -11.17 -16.09
CA THR A 8 -10.75 -11.09 -15.40
C THR A 8 -9.83 -10.05 -16.03
N ILE A 9 -9.75 -10.02 -17.37
CA ILE A 9 -8.94 -9.02 -18.09
C ILE A 9 -9.47 -7.61 -17.83
N ILE A 10 -10.78 -7.40 -17.92
CA ILE A 10 -11.42 -6.10 -17.65
C ILE A 10 -11.13 -5.65 -16.21
N PHE A 11 -11.24 -6.55 -15.24
CA PHE A 11 -10.97 -6.23 -13.84
C PHE A 11 -9.50 -5.86 -13.61
N PHE A 12 -8.57 -6.59 -14.24
CA PHE A 12 -7.15 -6.28 -14.16
C PHE A 12 -6.83 -4.90 -14.76
N VAL A 13 -7.37 -4.60 -15.95
CA VAL A 13 -7.24 -3.29 -16.59
C VAL A 13 -7.86 -2.19 -15.72
N ALA A 14 -9.02 -2.45 -15.11
CA ALA A 14 -9.67 -1.49 -14.21
C ALA A 14 -8.79 -1.17 -12.99
N ILE A 15 -8.13 -2.16 -12.39
CA ILE A 15 -7.19 -1.93 -11.28
C ILE A 15 -6.00 -1.09 -11.72
N LEU A 16 -5.39 -1.42 -12.87
CA LEU A 16 -4.27 -0.65 -13.41
C LEU A 16 -4.67 0.81 -13.70
N PHE A 17 -5.85 1.00 -14.26
CA PHE A 17 -6.43 2.32 -14.51
C PHE A 17 -6.65 3.08 -13.20
N LEU A 18 -7.22 2.43 -12.18
CA LEU A 18 -7.47 3.07 -10.89
C LEU A 18 -6.16 3.50 -10.23
N GLU A 19 -5.15 2.64 -10.21
CA GLU A 19 -3.83 3.00 -9.66
C GLU A 19 -3.23 4.20 -10.40
N SER A 20 -3.24 4.18 -11.74
CA SER A 20 -2.72 5.27 -12.57
C SER A 20 -3.47 6.58 -12.36
N PHE A 21 -4.80 6.51 -12.22
CA PHE A 21 -5.66 7.67 -11.97
C PHE A 21 -5.34 8.33 -10.62
N PHE A 22 -5.22 7.54 -9.55
CA PHE A 22 -4.91 8.09 -8.21
C PHE A 22 -3.47 8.60 -8.10
N LEU A 23 -2.51 7.93 -8.75
CA LEU A 23 -1.14 8.42 -8.85
C LEU A 23 -1.06 9.74 -9.62
N SER A 24 -1.78 9.87 -10.73
CA SER A 24 -1.75 11.09 -11.55
C SER A 24 -2.45 12.28 -10.86
N LEU A 25 -3.62 12.06 -10.27
CA LEU A 25 -4.40 13.15 -9.65
C LEU A 25 -3.89 13.56 -8.27
N PHE A 26 -3.59 12.59 -7.41
CA PHE A 26 -3.27 12.85 -6.01
C PHE A 26 -1.83 12.47 -5.65
N GLY A 27 -1.11 11.78 -6.54
CA GLY A 27 0.20 11.23 -6.23
C GLY A 27 0.15 10.11 -5.19
N LEU A 28 -0.99 9.42 -5.07
CA LEU A 28 -1.23 8.38 -4.07
C LEU A 28 -1.18 7.00 -4.71
N SER A 29 -0.47 6.05 -4.08
CA SER A 29 -0.47 4.65 -4.51
C SER A 29 -1.51 3.86 -3.72
N ILE A 30 -2.58 3.42 -4.39
CA ILE A 30 -3.61 2.57 -3.76
C ILE A 30 -3.06 1.17 -3.54
N PHE A 31 -2.22 0.70 -4.45
CA PHE A 31 -1.55 -0.58 -4.31
C PHE A 31 -0.82 -0.70 -2.97
N PHE A 32 -0.07 0.34 -2.58
CA PHE A 32 0.60 0.35 -1.28
C PHE A 32 -0.38 0.34 -0.10
N VAL A 33 -1.48 1.09 -0.20
CA VAL A 33 -2.55 1.09 0.82
C VAL A 33 -3.17 -0.30 0.98
N LEU A 34 -3.50 -0.97 -0.14
CA LEU A 34 -4.03 -2.33 -0.15
C LEU A 34 -3.02 -3.33 0.42
N PHE A 35 -1.74 -3.16 0.10
CA PHE A 35 -0.67 -3.99 0.64
C PHE A 35 -0.59 -3.90 2.17
N LEU A 36 -0.58 -2.69 2.73
CA LEU A 36 -0.63 -2.50 4.19
C LEU A 36 -1.93 -3.01 4.82
N PHE A 37 -3.06 -2.89 4.13
CA PHE A 37 -4.34 -3.44 4.59
C PHE A 37 -4.33 -4.98 4.66
N LEU A 38 -3.65 -5.64 3.73
CA LEU A 38 -3.51 -7.10 3.68
C LEU A 38 -2.38 -7.63 4.58
N TYR A 39 -1.48 -6.75 5.03
CA TYR A 39 -0.43 -7.09 5.98
C TYR A 39 -1.03 -7.67 7.27
N LYS A 40 -0.45 -8.77 7.77
CA LYS A 40 -0.97 -9.65 8.85
C LYS A 40 -2.31 -10.37 8.57
N LYS A 41 -3.00 -10.14 7.44
CA LYS A 41 -4.23 -10.88 7.07
C LYS A 41 -3.97 -12.07 6.16
N ILE A 42 -2.86 -12.06 5.43
CA ILE A 42 -2.40 -13.11 4.52
C ILE A 42 -0.98 -13.49 4.93
N ASP A 43 -0.57 -14.73 4.62
CA ASP A 43 0.81 -15.16 4.77
C ASP A 43 1.77 -14.21 4.05
N LEU A 44 2.76 -13.71 4.80
CA LEU A 44 3.70 -12.69 4.32
C LEU A 44 4.48 -13.14 3.07
N LYS A 45 4.77 -14.43 2.94
CA LYS A 45 5.44 -14.99 1.75
C LYS A 45 4.58 -14.83 0.49
N ILE A 46 3.29 -15.15 0.59
CA ILE A 46 2.34 -15.04 -0.51
C ILE A 46 2.13 -13.56 -0.84
N LEU A 47 1.97 -12.72 0.19
CA LEU A 47 1.78 -11.29 0.02
C LEU A 47 2.95 -10.64 -0.73
N ILE A 48 4.20 -10.96 -0.34
CA ILE A 48 5.39 -10.45 -1.01
C ILE A 48 5.45 -10.96 -2.46
N ALA A 49 5.24 -12.26 -2.69
CA ALA A 49 5.30 -12.84 -4.04
C ALA A 49 4.26 -12.21 -4.99
N VAL A 50 3.01 -12.09 -4.54
CA VAL A 50 1.94 -11.44 -5.31
C VAL A 50 2.26 -9.95 -5.53
N SER A 51 2.75 -9.27 -4.49
CA SER A 51 3.11 -7.85 -4.62
C SER A 51 4.25 -7.62 -5.59
N ALA A 52 5.25 -8.52 -5.65
CA ALA A 52 6.35 -8.44 -6.60
C ALA A 52 5.85 -8.56 -8.05
N PHE A 53 4.96 -9.51 -8.30
CA PHE A 53 4.38 -9.70 -9.63
C PHE A 53 3.57 -8.48 -10.07
N ILE A 54 2.70 -7.96 -9.20
CA ILE A 54 1.87 -6.78 -9.50
C ILE A 54 2.74 -5.52 -9.67
N SER A 55 3.75 -5.33 -8.83
CA SER A 55 4.70 -4.20 -8.90
C SER A 55 5.36 -4.10 -10.28
N PHE A 56 5.73 -5.25 -10.87
CA PHE A 56 6.30 -5.28 -12.21
C PHE A 56 5.39 -4.68 -13.28
N PHE A 57 4.09 -4.98 -13.24
CA PHE A 57 3.13 -4.37 -14.16
C PHE A 57 2.99 -2.87 -13.92
N PHE A 58 2.98 -2.44 -12.65
CA PHE A 58 2.92 -1.01 -12.34
C PHE A 58 4.14 -0.25 -12.82
N ASP A 59 5.34 -0.81 -12.65
CA ASP A 59 6.56 -0.17 -13.14
C ASP A 59 6.50 0.05 -14.67
N VAL A 60 5.99 -0.93 -15.42
CA VAL A 60 5.80 -0.83 -16.88
C VAL A 60 4.73 0.20 -17.24
N VAL A 61 3.56 0.16 -16.59
CA VAL A 61 2.43 1.06 -16.90
C VAL A 61 2.75 2.52 -16.55
N LEU A 62 3.50 2.75 -15.47
CA LEU A 62 3.83 4.07 -14.96
C LEU A 62 5.15 4.61 -15.55
N ASN A 63 5.80 3.89 -16.46
CA ASN A 63 7.12 4.21 -17.00
C ASN A 63 8.18 4.47 -15.91
N LEU A 64 8.13 3.69 -14.83
CA LEU A 64 9.12 3.74 -13.76
C LEU A 64 10.24 2.73 -14.05
N PRO A 65 11.45 2.95 -13.50
CA PRO A 65 12.50 1.94 -13.57
C PRO A 65 12.02 0.64 -12.89
N LEU A 66 12.26 -0.48 -13.57
CA LEU A 66 11.85 -1.80 -13.13
C LEU A 66 12.34 -2.10 -11.70
N GLY A 67 11.42 -2.52 -10.84
CA GLY A 67 11.67 -2.85 -9.45
C GLY A 67 11.53 -1.68 -8.46
N CYS A 68 11.29 -0.44 -8.90
CA CYS A 68 11.18 0.71 -8.00
C CYS A 68 10.00 0.59 -7.01
N THR A 69 8.83 0.21 -7.53
CA THR A 69 7.62 0.05 -6.69
C THR A 69 7.79 -1.08 -5.68
N PHE A 70 8.35 -2.22 -6.12
CA PHE A 70 8.62 -3.34 -5.23
C PHE A 70 9.66 -3.00 -4.15
N LEU A 71 10.78 -2.38 -4.54
CA LEU A 71 11.87 -2.04 -3.61
C LEU A 71 11.39 -1.06 -2.54
N SER A 72 10.67 0.00 -2.94
CA SER A 72 10.11 0.98 -2.00
C SER A 72 9.12 0.35 -1.02
N LEU A 73 8.27 -0.55 -1.51
CA LEU A 73 7.30 -1.28 -0.70
C LEU A 73 7.99 -2.21 0.32
N VAL A 74 9.00 -2.98 -0.10
CA VAL A 74 9.76 -3.87 0.80
C VAL A 74 10.56 -3.08 1.82
N SER A 75 11.22 -1.98 1.42
CA SER A 75 11.97 -1.13 2.34
C SER A 75 11.07 -0.49 3.40
N SER A 76 9.89 0.02 3.00
CA SER A 76 8.92 0.56 3.95
C SER A 76 8.39 -0.51 4.91
N LEU A 77 8.07 -1.71 4.41
CA LEU A 77 7.62 -2.82 5.27
C LEU A 77 8.72 -3.29 6.21
N PHE A 78 9.98 -3.33 5.76
CA PHE A 78 11.11 -3.69 6.61
C PHE A 78 11.24 -2.72 7.79
N LEU A 79 11.16 -1.42 7.53
CA LEU A 79 11.15 -0.39 8.57
C LEU A 79 9.94 -0.53 9.50
N TYR A 80 8.74 -0.72 8.95
CA TYR A 80 7.54 -0.98 9.74
C TYR A 80 7.69 -2.20 10.65
N ARG A 81 8.27 -3.29 10.14
CA ARG A 81 8.53 -4.51 10.92
C ARG A 81 9.56 -4.26 12.02
N LEU A 82 10.61 -3.50 11.75
CA LEU A 82 11.57 -3.09 12.79
C LEU A 82 10.87 -2.31 13.90
N PHE A 83 10.03 -1.34 13.57
CA PHE A 83 9.24 -0.61 14.58
C PHE A 83 8.29 -1.53 15.36
N SER A 84 7.72 -2.54 14.70
CA SER A 84 6.84 -3.51 15.35
C SER A 84 7.51 -4.42 16.37
N LEU A 85 8.84 -4.54 16.35
CA LEU A 85 9.60 -5.29 17.37
C LEU A 85 9.67 -4.55 18.70
N PHE A 86 9.61 -3.21 18.68
CA PHE A 86 9.73 -2.39 19.88
C PHE A 86 8.38 -2.11 20.55
N LEU A 87 7.27 -2.12 19.80
CA LEU A 87 5.95 -1.72 20.28
C LEU A 87 4.82 -2.60 19.71
N SER A 88 3.77 -2.83 20.51
CA SER A 88 2.60 -3.61 20.08
C SER A 88 1.87 -2.92 18.93
N THR A 89 1.85 -3.56 17.75
CA THR A 89 1.25 -3.03 16.51
C THR A 89 -0.16 -3.55 16.23
N GLU A 90 -0.72 -4.33 17.15
CA GLU A 90 -1.95 -5.11 16.92
C GLU A 90 -3.21 -4.25 17.04
N THR A 91 -3.31 -3.40 18.07
CA THR A 91 -4.50 -2.58 18.32
C THR A 91 -4.14 -1.27 19.05
N GLY A 92 -4.89 -0.19 18.77
CA GLY A 92 -4.74 1.10 19.44
C GLY A 92 -4.08 2.20 18.61
N PHE A 93 -3.98 3.39 19.21
CA PHE A 93 -3.48 4.63 18.57
C PHE A 93 -2.07 4.46 17.98
N PHE A 94 -1.18 3.74 18.66
CA PHE A 94 0.18 3.51 18.19
C PHE A 94 0.23 2.74 16.86
N SER A 95 -0.66 1.75 16.65
CA SER A 95 -0.74 1.02 15.37
C SER A 95 -1.05 1.97 14.20
N PHE A 96 -1.94 2.95 14.42
CA PHE A 96 -2.26 3.96 13.41
C PHE A 96 -1.06 4.85 13.09
N VAL A 97 -0.35 5.33 14.12
CA VAL A 97 0.85 6.15 13.95
C VAL A 97 1.92 5.38 13.16
N PHE A 98 2.16 4.10 13.45
CA PHE A 98 3.14 3.31 12.71
C PHE A 98 2.74 3.04 11.26
N LYS A 99 1.46 2.80 10.99
CA LYS A 99 0.97 2.67 9.60
C LYS A 99 1.14 3.98 8.84
N MET A 100 0.83 5.12 9.47
CA MET A 100 1.06 6.43 8.87
C MET A 100 2.55 6.67 8.58
N LEU A 101 3.42 6.32 9.52
CA LEU A 101 4.88 6.44 9.37
C LEU A 101 5.39 5.53 8.23
N ALA A 102 4.89 4.30 8.11
CA ALA A 102 5.23 3.41 7.00
C ALA A 102 4.81 4.00 5.63
N ILE A 103 3.59 4.54 5.54
CA ILE A 103 3.11 5.21 4.32
C ILE A 103 3.96 6.44 4.00
N PHE A 104 4.30 7.22 5.00
CA PHE A 104 5.15 8.40 4.84
C PHE A 104 6.53 8.02 4.31
N LEU A 105 7.17 7.02 4.92
CA LEU A 105 8.45 6.48 4.48
C LEU A 105 8.37 5.91 3.07
N PHE A 106 7.28 5.23 2.72
CA PHE A 106 7.08 4.73 1.36
C PHE A 106 7.20 5.85 0.33
N TYR A 107 6.46 6.96 0.49
CA TYR A 107 6.51 8.06 -0.48
C TYR A 107 7.90 8.71 -0.58
N ILE A 108 8.58 8.89 0.55
CA ILE A 108 9.96 9.41 0.57
C ILE A 108 10.91 8.46 -0.16
N ILE A 109 10.88 7.17 0.20
CA ILE A 109 11.75 6.15 -0.34
C ILE A 109 11.50 5.99 -1.85
N THR A 110 10.25 5.96 -2.30
CA THR A 110 9.90 5.87 -3.73
C THR A 110 10.52 7.02 -4.52
N PHE A 111 10.47 8.26 -4.02
CA PHE A 111 11.10 9.39 -4.69
C PHE A 111 12.63 9.22 -4.80
N TYR A 112 13.29 8.85 -3.70
CA TYR A 112 14.74 8.69 -3.69
C TYR A 112 15.19 7.53 -4.58
N ILE A 113 14.50 6.38 -4.51
CA ILE A 113 14.80 5.23 -5.37
C ILE A 113 14.66 5.61 -6.84
N GLN A 114 13.56 6.27 -7.23
CA GLN A 114 13.38 6.69 -8.62
C GLN A 114 14.51 7.61 -9.09
N ARG A 115 14.94 8.58 -8.26
CA ARG A 115 16.06 9.46 -8.60
C ARG A 115 17.39 8.73 -8.74
N ILE A 116 17.68 7.77 -7.86
CA ILE A 116 18.90 6.96 -7.95
C ILE A 116 18.91 6.17 -9.26
N PHE A 117 17.80 5.53 -9.63
CA PHE A 117 17.73 4.72 -10.84
C PHE A 117 17.78 5.56 -12.13
N VAL A 118 17.15 6.74 -12.15
CA VAL A 118 17.08 7.58 -13.36
C VAL A 118 18.32 8.46 -13.54
N PHE A 119 18.82 9.07 -12.47
CA PHE A 119 19.88 10.08 -12.52
C PHE A 119 21.19 9.65 -11.86
N GLY A 120 21.23 8.49 -11.19
CA GLY A 120 22.41 8.03 -10.45
C GLY A 120 22.75 8.87 -9.21
N ASN A 121 21.84 9.72 -8.75
CA ASN A 121 22.06 10.62 -7.63
C ASN A 121 20.90 10.55 -6.63
N LEU A 122 21.23 10.61 -5.34
CA LEU A 122 20.28 10.72 -4.23
C LEU A 122 19.50 12.05 -4.28
N GLY A 123 20.04 13.08 -4.93
CA GLY A 123 19.41 14.40 -4.99
C GLY A 123 19.45 15.13 -3.64
N TYR A 124 18.67 16.20 -3.52
CA TYR A 124 18.62 17.04 -2.32
C TYR A 124 17.31 16.85 -1.57
N PHE A 125 17.37 16.94 -0.25
CA PHE A 125 16.18 16.94 0.60
C PHE A 125 15.49 18.31 0.49
N ASP A 126 14.29 18.33 -0.08
CA ASP A 126 13.45 19.52 -0.21
C ASP A 126 12.31 19.47 0.83
N ILE A 127 12.06 20.58 1.51
CA ILE A 127 10.96 20.70 2.48
C ILE A 127 9.60 20.52 1.80
N ASN A 128 9.47 20.90 0.53
CA ASN A 128 8.26 20.68 -0.25
C ASN A 128 7.98 19.18 -0.46
N LEU A 129 9.03 18.38 -0.63
CA LEU A 129 8.91 16.93 -0.71
C LEU A 129 8.43 16.34 0.61
N PHE A 130 8.97 16.82 1.72
CA PHE A 130 8.56 16.37 3.04
C PHE A 130 7.08 16.67 3.29
N VAL A 131 6.64 17.91 3.06
CA VAL A 131 5.24 18.34 3.26
C VAL A 131 4.30 17.59 2.32
N SER A 132 4.64 17.47 1.04
CA SER A 132 3.79 16.74 0.08
C SER A 132 3.69 15.26 0.42
N SER A 133 4.78 14.62 0.85
CA SER A 133 4.77 13.22 1.30
C SER A 133 3.94 13.05 2.57
N PHE A 134 3.99 14.02 3.47
CA PHE A 134 3.19 14.02 4.70
C PHE A 134 1.69 14.12 4.41
N VAL A 135 1.29 15.07 3.56
CA VAL A 135 -0.12 15.22 3.12
C VAL A 135 -0.60 13.94 2.43
N LYS A 136 0.19 13.37 1.53
CA LYS A 136 -0.12 12.10 0.87
C LYS A 136 -0.30 10.97 1.87
N ALA A 137 0.56 10.88 2.88
CA ALA A 137 0.43 9.89 3.94
C ALA A 137 -0.85 10.06 4.76
N MET A 138 -1.26 11.29 5.06
CA MET A 138 -2.52 11.57 5.76
C MET A 138 -3.74 11.11 4.95
N VAL A 139 -3.76 11.35 3.63
CA VAL A 139 -4.87 10.90 2.78
C VAL A 139 -4.89 9.38 2.65
N SER A 140 -3.73 8.76 2.43
CA SER A 140 -3.60 7.30 2.34
C SER A 140 -4.00 6.58 3.62
N ILE A 141 -3.70 7.13 4.80
CA ILE A 141 -4.11 6.49 6.06
C ILE A 141 -5.63 6.59 6.26
N VAL A 142 -6.27 7.68 5.85
CA VAL A 142 -7.74 7.78 5.85
C VAL A 142 -8.36 6.73 4.92
N LEU A 143 -7.80 6.54 3.72
CA LEU A 143 -8.22 5.48 2.81
C LEU A 143 -8.05 4.08 3.42
N LEU A 144 -6.93 3.84 4.11
CA LEU A 144 -6.68 2.58 4.81
C LEU A 144 -7.74 2.31 5.88
N LEU A 145 -8.11 3.32 6.67
CA LEU A 145 -9.19 3.21 7.67
C LEU A 145 -10.55 2.92 7.03
N ILE A 146 -10.85 3.53 5.88
CA ILE A 146 -12.08 3.26 5.13
C ILE A 146 -12.11 1.78 4.72
N PHE A 147 -11.02 1.24 4.18
CA PHE A 147 -10.94 -0.17 3.82
C PHE A 147 -11.08 -1.10 5.05
N GLU A 148 -10.45 -0.76 6.17
CA GLU A 148 -10.61 -1.51 7.43
C GLU A 148 -12.05 -1.51 7.93
N ASN A 149 -12.73 -0.37 7.92
CA ASN A 149 -14.12 -0.24 8.35
C ASN A 149 -15.08 -1.02 7.44
N ILE A 150 -14.90 -0.94 6.11
CA ILE A 150 -15.71 -1.71 5.15
C ILE A 150 -15.51 -3.22 5.39
N ALA A 151 -14.26 -3.67 5.55
CA ALA A 151 -13.96 -5.08 5.79
C ALA A 151 -14.52 -5.58 7.12
N GLN A 152 -14.47 -4.78 8.18
CA GLN A 152 -15.08 -5.11 9.48
C GLN A 152 -16.60 -5.22 9.36
N ARG A 153 -17.28 -4.33 8.63
CA ARG A 153 -18.73 -4.41 8.40
C ARG A 153 -19.12 -5.67 7.62
N LEU A 154 -18.33 -6.05 6.62
CA LEU A 154 -18.55 -7.28 5.86
C LEU A 154 -18.35 -8.53 6.72
N ARG A 155 -17.35 -8.56 7.60
CA ARG A 155 -17.12 -9.67 8.55
C ARG A 155 -18.17 -9.72 9.67
N GLY A 156 -18.57 -8.57 10.21
CA GLY A 156 -19.59 -8.46 11.25
C GLY A 156 -20.97 -9.00 10.83
N LYS A 157 -21.27 -8.97 9.52
CA LYS A 157 -22.49 -9.56 8.97
C LYS A 157 -22.52 -11.09 9.02
N ASN A 158 -21.36 -11.75 9.10
CA ASN A 158 -21.25 -13.21 9.26
C ASN A 158 -21.24 -13.70 10.73
N ASN A 159 -21.17 -12.81 11.72
CA ASN A 159 -21.23 -13.15 13.15
C ASN A 159 -22.60 -12.87 13.78
N GLY A 160 -23.63 -12.61 12.97
CA GLY A 160 -24.99 -12.44 13.43
C GLY A 160 -25.70 -13.76 13.72
N SER A 161 -25.24 -14.54 14.73
CA SER A 161 -26.07 -15.47 15.52
C SER A 161 -25.22 -16.39 16.41
N VAL A 162 -24.54 -15.84 17.42
CA VAL A 162 -24.30 -16.61 18.65
C VAL A 162 -24.67 -15.72 19.84
N LEU A 163 -25.97 -15.43 19.96
CA LEU A 163 -26.56 -15.08 21.25
C LEU A 163 -26.40 -16.32 22.14
N ARG A 164 -25.36 -16.33 22.98
CA ARG A 164 -25.28 -17.28 24.09
C ARG A 164 -26.36 -16.92 25.10
N PHE A 165 -27.52 -17.56 25.00
CA PHE A 165 -28.45 -17.71 26.11
C PHE A 165 -28.16 -19.01 26.84
N LYS A 166 -27.48 -18.91 27.99
CA LYS A 166 -27.77 -19.56 29.27
C LYS A 166 -26.59 -19.39 30.21
#